data_AF-A0A7V4X906-F1
#
_entry.id   AF-A0A7V4X906-F1
#
_cell.length_a   1.000
_cell.length_b   1.000
_cell.length_c   1.000
_cell.angle_alpha   90.00
_cell.angle_beta   90.00
_cell.angle_gamma   90.00
#
_symmetry.space_group_name_H-M   'P 1'
#
loop_
_entity.id
_entity.type
_entity.pdbx_description
1 polymer ?
#
loop_
_entity_poly.entity_id
_entity_poly.type
_entity_poly.pdbx_seq_one_letter_code
_entity_poly.pdbx_strand_id
1 'polypeptide(L)'
;MEVGEPQPESIEQREILPELPFTYQRVQNPDDAQYREWRVSPIVFAGQENPPRTDEEIVELVRREHEAKQWFTSEYWRKKGLPAEQLEFTINGSTITVYNFNAERPFSDDHVARAVKVFQELVARFPDVLDKIRWILVDNVQPPSLLADNEHYPINGIAMREYRAFRFMPRGMETIPHRITLASNFEGTFIHELGHLIQAQFEDEWREKFQWAYCFDNEEEWEIRKAPNGENRWFNKITGEMSPQGQYPLQPDQCITTYAKQNIEEDICDSLVAYIYEPERLRKVAPEKYAILESHDRKQKERPEISVQRVAKTEISLPEVKPEIVRYYIEEP
;
A
#
# COMPACT_ATOMS: atom_id res chain seq x y z
N MET A 1 53.62 5.86 -4.15
CA MET A 1 52.17 5.85 -4.37
C MET A 1 51.59 6.82 -3.37
N GLU A 2 51.33 8.05 -3.82
CA GLU A 2 50.63 9.05 -3.01
C GLU A 2 49.17 8.63 -2.89
N VAL A 3 48.68 8.58 -1.65
CA VAL A 3 47.28 8.33 -1.34
C VAL A 3 46.56 9.65 -1.59
N GLY A 4 45.78 9.71 -2.66
CA GLY A 4 44.99 10.89 -3.01
C GLY A 4 43.98 11.20 -1.90
N GLU A 5 43.93 12.46 -1.49
CA GLU A 5 42.93 12.95 -0.54
C GLU A 5 41.52 12.76 -1.11
N PRO A 6 40.54 12.34 -0.28
CA PRO A 6 39.16 12.23 -0.68
C PRO A 6 38.62 13.62 -1.04
N GLN A 7 38.13 13.75 -2.28
CA GLN A 7 37.41 14.94 -2.73
C GLN A 7 36.17 15.12 -1.84
N PRO A 8 35.86 16.36 -1.39
CA PRO A 8 34.65 16.64 -0.63
C PRO A 8 33.42 16.33 -1.48
N GLU A 9 32.50 15.54 -0.92
CA GLU A 9 31.19 15.27 -1.50
C GLU A 9 30.53 16.61 -1.88
N SER A 10 30.14 16.72 -3.14
CA SER A 10 29.41 17.89 -3.63
C SER A 10 28.12 18.02 -2.82
N ILE A 11 27.95 19.15 -2.14
CA ILE A 11 26.71 19.51 -1.45
C ILE A 11 25.61 19.51 -2.51
N GLU A 12 24.82 18.44 -2.56
CA GLU A 12 23.59 18.38 -3.36
C GLU A 12 22.73 19.58 -2.96
N GLN A 13 22.42 20.43 -3.95
CA GLN A 13 21.47 21.52 -3.77
C GLN A 13 20.13 20.89 -3.38
N ARG A 14 19.77 20.97 -2.10
CA ARG A 14 18.46 20.54 -1.62
C ARG A 14 17.41 21.36 -2.37
N GLU A 15 16.64 20.73 -3.23
CA GLU A 15 15.46 21.35 -3.83
C GLU A 15 14.54 21.85 -2.71
N ILE A 16 14.30 23.16 -2.69
CA ILE A 16 13.44 23.80 -1.70
C ILE A 16 12.00 23.50 -2.10
N LEU A 17 11.35 22.59 -1.37
CA LEU A 17 9.94 22.26 -1.59
C LEU A 17 9.03 23.39 -1.08
N PRO A 18 7.92 23.72 -1.77
CA PRO A 18 7.03 24.80 -1.35
C PRO A 18 6.40 24.51 0.02
N GLU A 19 6.67 25.31 1.05
CA GLU A 19 6.14 25.06 2.40
C GLU A 19 4.62 24.80 2.40
N LEU A 20 4.20 23.80 3.19
CA LEU A 20 2.78 23.54 3.40
C LEU A 20 2.21 24.60 4.33
N PRO A 21 0.91 24.93 4.22
CA PRO A 21 0.28 25.97 5.02
C PRO A 21 0.01 25.53 6.47
N PHE A 22 0.90 24.73 7.05
CA PHE A 22 0.82 24.26 8.42
C PHE A 22 1.66 25.14 9.33
N THR A 23 1.15 25.40 10.53
CA THR A 23 1.90 26.06 11.60
C THR A 23 1.98 25.13 12.79
N TYR A 24 3.14 25.05 13.44
CA TYR A 24 3.37 24.13 14.54
C TYR A 24 3.38 24.91 15.86
N GLN A 25 2.49 24.55 16.79
CA GLN A 25 2.31 25.24 18.05
C GLN A 25 2.48 24.28 19.23
N ARG A 26 3.49 24.53 20.06
CA ARG A 26 3.64 23.84 21.35
C ARG A 26 2.52 24.25 22.29
N VAL A 27 1.81 23.29 22.86
CA VAL A 27 0.79 23.51 23.91
C VAL A 27 1.33 23.10 25.28
N GLN A 28 0.70 23.62 26.34
CA GLN A 28 1.10 23.34 27.73
C GLN A 28 0.30 22.21 28.36
N ASN A 29 -0.91 21.95 27.87
CA ASN A 29 -1.75 20.86 28.33
C ASN A 29 -1.67 19.71 27.30
N PRO A 30 -1.27 18.49 27.71
CA PRO A 30 -1.21 17.34 26.80
C PRO A 30 -2.58 17.01 26.18
N ASP A 31 -3.69 17.36 26.84
CA ASP A 31 -5.04 17.11 26.32
C ASP A 31 -5.44 18.05 25.17
N ASP A 32 -4.72 19.15 24.98
CA ASP A 32 -4.93 20.07 23.86
C ASP A 32 -4.11 19.70 22.60
N ALA A 33 -3.26 18.66 22.70
CA ALA A 33 -2.30 18.29 21.67
C ALA A 33 -2.84 17.22 20.71
N GLN A 34 -2.54 17.39 19.42
CA GLN A 34 -2.74 16.36 18.40
C GLN A 34 -1.59 15.34 18.40
N TYR A 35 -0.38 15.78 18.77
CA TYR A 35 0.84 14.98 18.82
C TYR A 35 1.48 15.10 20.20
N ARG A 36 1.97 13.98 20.73
CA ARG A 36 2.72 13.94 21.99
C ARG A 36 4.06 13.30 21.72
N GLU A 37 5.11 14.06 21.93
CA GLU A 37 6.47 13.61 21.67
C GLU A 37 7.31 13.64 22.93
N TRP A 38 8.17 12.64 23.08
CA TRP A 38 9.03 12.53 24.25
C TRP A 38 10.35 13.25 24.01
N ARG A 39 10.75 14.09 24.97
CA ARG A 39 12.09 14.67 25.05
C ARG A 39 13.15 13.56 24.98
N VAL A 40 12.95 12.51 25.78
CA VAL A 40 13.77 11.31 25.80
C VAL A 40 12.88 10.15 25.40
N SER A 41 13.18 9.51 24.26
CA SER A 41 12.41 8.35 23.80
C SER A 41 12.41 7.26 24.88
N PRO A 42 11.23 6.79 25.35
CA PRO A 42 11.16 5.74 26.37
C PRO A 42 11.59 4.37 25.81
N ILE A 43 11.69 4.24 24.49
CA ILE A 43 12.17 3.04 23.82
C ILE A 43 13.70 3.00 23.94
N VAL A 44 14.20 2.07 24.74
CA VAL A 44 15.63 1.74 24.82
C VAL A 44 15.94 0.71 23.74
N PHE A 45 16.76 1.07 22.75
CA PHE A 45 17.20 0.13 21.72
C PHE A 45 18.61 -0.37 22.05
N ALA A 46 18.80 -1.69 22.09
CA ALA A 46 20.10 -2.32 22.36
C ALA A 46 20.79 -1.87 23.67
N GLY A 47 20.02 -1.50 24.70
CA GLY A 47 20.56 -1.06 25.99
C GLY A 47 21.20 0.34 25.97
N GLN A 48 21.06 1.08 24.88
CA GLN A 48 21.51 2.47 24.78
C GLN A 48 20.33 3.41 25.05
N GLU A 49 20.51 4.31 26.03
CA GLU A 49 19.59 5.43 26.24
C GLU A 49 19.70 6.41 25.06
N ASN A 50 18.55 6.87 24.56
CA ASN A 50 18.54 7.88 23.51
C ASN A 50 18.85 9.25 24.11
N PRO A 51 19.72 10.06 23.49
CA PRO A 51 19.91 11.43 23.94
C PRO A 51 18.60 12.23 23.86
N PRO A 52 18.43 13.25 24.72
CA PRO A 52 17.26 14.12 24.67
C PRO A 52 17.23 14.89 23.33
N ARG A 53 16.05 14.96 22.73
CA ARG A 53 15.78 15.70 21.48
C ARG A 53 15.60 17.20 21.75
N THR A 54 16.06 18.04 20.83
CA THR A 54 15.77 19.48 20.88
C THR A 54 14.31 19.78 20.53
N ASP A 55 13.84 21.00 20.84
CA ASP A 55 12.49 21.42 20.43
C ASP A 55 12.36 21.41 18.89
N GLU A 56 13.41 21.79 18.15
CA GLU A 56 13.43 21.77 16.68
C GLU A 56 13.35 20.34 16.13
N GLU A 57 14.07 19.40 16.72
CA GLU A 57 13.99 17.98 16.33
C GLU A 57 12.60 17.40 16.57
N ILE A 58 11.95 17.77 17.67
CA ILE A 58 10.58 17.34 17.96
C ILE A 58 9.59 17.98 16.98
N VAL A 59 9.71 19.28 16.68
CA VAL A 59 8.88 19.93 15.66
C VAL A 59 9.04 19.24 14.31
N GLU A 60 10.26 18.88 13.93
CA GLU A 60 10.55 18.17 12.67
C GLU A 60 9.93 16.77 12.64
N LEU A 61 9.94 16.04 13.76
CA LEU A 61 9.25 14.76 13.90
C LEU A 61 7.74 14.91 13.71
N VAL A 62 7.13 15.85 14.44
CA VAL A 62 5.70 16.16 14.34
C VAL A 62 5.35 16.60 12.91
N ARG A 63 6.19 17.43 12.29
CA ARG A 63 6.04 17.88 10.91
C ARG A 63 6.02 16.70 9.96
N ARG A 64 7.03 15.82 10.02
CA ARG A 64 7.11 14.64 9.17
C ARG A 64 5.93 13.68 9.35
N GLU A 65 5.53 13.43 10.60
CA GLU A 65 4.37 12.58 10.90
C GLU A 65 3.07 13.20 10.37
N HIS A 66 2.87 14.50 10.58
CA HIS A 66 1.70 15.22 10.09
C HIS A 66 1.63 15.27 8.57
N GLU A 67 2.72 15.63 7.90
CA GLU A 67 2.79 15.66 6.45
C GLU A 67 2.63 14.27 5.81
N ALA A 68 2.91 13.20 6.55
CA ALA A 68 2.65 11.83 6.12
C ALA A 68 1.19 11.37 6.34
N LYS A 69 0.29 12.18 6.93
CA LYS A 69 -1.12 11.79 7.11
C LYS A 69 -1.94 11.76 5.83
N GLN A 70 -1.47 12.40 4.76
CA GLN A 70 -2.06 12.32 3.43
C GLN A 70 -0.97 12.09 2.39
N TRP A 71 -1.28 11.36 1.33
CA TRP A 71 -0.28 11.08 0.30
C TRP A 71 0.22 12.37 -0.38
N PHE A 72 -0.67 13.32 -0.70
CA PHE A 72 -0.32 14.55 -1.44
C PHE A 72 0.44 15.59 -0.61
N THR A 73 0.48 15.45 0.72
CA THR A 73 1.30 16.29 1.60
C THR A 73 2.67 15.70 1.86
N SER A 74 2.89 14.42 1.53
CA SER A 74 4.18 13.79 1.80
C SER A 74 5.28 14.35 0.91
N GLU A 75 6.49 14.43 1.46
CA GLU A 75 7.67 14.93 0.76
C GLU A 75 7.90 14.21 -0.58
N TYR A 76 7.67 12.89 -0.61
CA TYR A 76 7.84 12.05 -1.79
C TYR A 76 6.98 12.51 -2.97
N TRP A 77 5.68 12.75 -2.75
CA TRP A 77 4.78 13.17 -3.82
C TRP A 77 4.95 14.64 -4.17
N ARG A 78 5.25 15.49 -3.19
CA ARG A 78 5.51 16.91 -3.42
C ARG A 78 6.76 17.16 -4.28
N LYS A 79 7.82 16.36 -4.11
CA LYS A 79 9.01 16.37 -4.99
C LYS A 79 8.67 16.07 -6.46
N LYS A 80 7.67 15.23 -6.71
CA LYS A 80 7.23 14.93 -8.08
C LYS A 80 6.43 16.07 -8.73
N GLY A 81 5.92 17.02 -7.94
CA GLY A 81 5.12 18.13 -8.44
C GLY A 81 3.70 17.71 -8.85
N LEU A 82 3.24 18.18 -10.02
CA LEU A 82 1.93 17.80 -10.56
C LEU A 82 2.02 16.49 -11.35
N PRO A 83 0.96 15.66 -11.36
CA PRO A 83 0.91 14.46 -12.17
C PRO A 83 0.94 14.83 -13.66
N ALA A 84 1.50 13.94 -14.48
CA ALA A 84 1.53 14.10 -15.93
C ALA A 84 0.15 13.96 -16.57
N GLU A 85 -0.75 13.22 -15.91
CA GLU A 85 -2.10 12.95 -16.35
C GLU A 85 -3.04 12.74 -15.15
N GLN A 86 -4.30 13.18 -15.30
CA GLN A 86 -5.34 12.98 -14.31
C GLN A 86 -6.63 12.50 -14.98
N LEU A 87 -7.29 11.51 -14.37
CA LEU A 87 -8.58 10.98 -14.80
C LEU A 87 -9.58 10.97 -13.64
N GLU A 88 -10.86 11.07 -13.96
CA GLU A 88 -11.95 10.97 -13.00
C GLU A 88 -12.91 9.86 -13.44
N PHE A 89 -13.02 8.84 -12.60
CA PHE A 89 -14.01 7.78 -12.73
C PHE A 89 -15.18 8.13 -11.83
N THR A 90 -16.36 8.33 -12.40
CA THR A 90 -17.60 8.49 -11.63
C THR A 90 -18.39 7.19 -11.70
N ILE A 91 -18.65 6.58 -10.55
CA ILE A 91 -19.27 5.25 -10.40
C ILE A 91 -20.46 5.39 -9.46
N ASN A 92 -21.69 5.21 -9.96
CA ASN A 92 -22.92 5.42 -9.17
C ASN A 92 -22.93 6.75 -8.38
N GLY A 93 -22.35 7.81 -8.96
CA GLY A 93 -22.23 9.13 -8.34
C GLY A 93 -20.99 9.33 -7.45
N SER A 94 -20.23 8.29 -7.11
CA SER A 94 -18.96 8.40 -6.39
C SER A 94 -17.80 8.66 -7.34
N THR A 95 -16.98 9.68 -7.06
CA THR A 95 -15.81 10.02 -7.89
C THR A 95 -14.52 9.45 -7.32
N ILE A 96 -13.76 8.75 -8.16
CA ILE A 96 -12.41 8.27 -7.90
C ILE A 96 -11.46 8.98 -8.86
N THR A 97 -10.43 9.63 -8.33
CA THR A 97 -9.45 10.36 -9.14
C THR A 97 -8.19 9.51 -9.32
N VAL A 98 -7.74 9.37 -10.57
CA VAL A 98 -6.46 8.77 -10.92
C VAL A 98 -5.43 9.88 -11.10
N TYR A 99 -4.29 9.78 -10.42
CA TYR A 99 -3.15 10.68 -10.57
C TYR A 99 -1.97 9.89 -11.13
N ASN A 100 -1.64 10.13 -12.40
CA ASN A 100 -0.53 9.45 -13.07
C ASN A 100 0.70 10.34 -13.15
N PHE A 101 1.72 10.01 -12.36
CA PHE A 101 3.01 10.70 -12.33
C PHE A 101 4.01 10.13 -13.35
N ASN A 102 3.65 9.08 -14.07
CA ASN A 102 4.49 8.44 -15.08
C ASN A 102 4.22 9.01 -16.49
N ALA A 103 4.99 10.05 -16.85
CA ALA A 103 4.88 10.68 -18.17
C ALA A 103 5.23 9.72 -19.33
N GLU A 104 6.06 8.72 -19.10
CA GLU A 104 6.49 7.74 -20.11
C GLU A 104 5.47 6.62 -20.31
N ARG A 105 4.62 6.37 -19.31
CA ARG A 105 3.57 5.35 -19.33
C ARG A 105 2.20 6.00 -19.04
N PRO A 106 1.58 6.64 -20.04
CA PRO A 106 0.25 7.22 -19.89
C PRO A 106 -0.81 6.13 -19.67
N PHE A 107 -1.90 6.50 -19.00
CA PHE A 107 -3.05 5.66 -18.75
C PHE A 107 -3.87 5.52 -20.05
N SER A 108 -3.41 4.64 -20.95
CA SER A 108 -4.00 4.43 -22.29
C SER A 108 -5.49 4.08 -22.25
N ASP A 109 -6.17 4.18 -23.40
CA ASP A 109 -7.58 3.80 -23.51
C ASP A 109 -7.85 2.32 -23.19
N ASP A 110 -6.87 1.43 -23.41
CA ASP A 110 -6.95 0.03 -22.98
C ASP A 110 -6.96 -0.09 -21.44
N HIS A 111 -6.12 0.69 -20.74
CA HIS A 111 -6.17 0.76 -19.27
C HIS A 111 -7.50 1.31 -18.78
N VAL A 112 -8.05 2.34 -19.44
CA VAL A 112 -9.37 2.88 -19.10
C VAL A 112 -10.45 1.81 -19.25
N ALA A 113 -10.49 1.10 -20.39
CA ALA A 113 -11.46 0.04 -20.63
C ALA A 113 -11.34 -1.10 -19.60
N ARG A 114 -10.12 -1.51 -19.25
CA ARG A 114 -9.87 -2.52 -18.21
C ARG A 114 -10.27 -2.04 -16.82
N ALA A 115 -9.98 -0.78 -16.47
CA ALA A 115 -10.38 -0.18 -15.20
C ALA A 115 -11.91 -0.14 -15.06
N VAL A 116 -12.61 0.26 -16.12
CA VAL A 116 -14.08 0.23 -16.17
C VAL A 116 -14.59 -1.19 -15.95
N LYS A 117 -14.01 -2.20 -16.62
CA LYS A 117 -14.38 -3.61 -16.42
C LYS A 117 -14.13 -4.08 -14.98
N VAL A 118 -12.98 -3.75 -14.40
CA VAL A 118 -12.65 -4.07 -13.00
C VAL A 118 -13.70 -3.49 -12.05
N PHE A 119 -14.01 -2.20 -12.19
CA PHE A 119 -15.04 -1.57 -11.38
C PHE A 119 -16.42 -2.19 -11.62
N GLN A 120 -16.79 -2.49 -12.86
CA GLN A 120 -18.06 -3.17 -13.17
C GLN A 120 -18.20 -4.51 -12.46
N GLU A 121 -17.17 -5.35 -12.51
CA GLU A 121 -17.19 -6.67 -11.90
C GLU A 121 -17.12 -6.60 -10.37
N LEU A 122 -16.24 -5.76 -9.82
CA LEU A 122 -16.01 -5.68 -8.38
C LEU A 122 -17.14 -4.93 -7.66
N VAL A 123 -17.54 -3.74 -8.14
CA VAL A 123 -18.56 -2.91 -7.47
C VAL A 123 -19.94 -3.57 -7.53
N ALA A 124 -20.24 -4.33 -8.59
CA ALA A 124 -21.48 -5.08 -8.66
C ALA A 124 -21.60 -6.14 -7.55
N ARG A 125 -20.48 -6.62 -7.00
CA ARG A 125 -20.45 -7.66 -5.96
C ARG A 125 -20.17 -7.08 -4.57
N PHE A 126 -19.26 -6.12 -4.50
CA PHE A 126 -18.77 -5.49 -3.28
C PHE A 126 -18.88 -3.96 -3.38
N PRO A 127 -20.11 -3.40 -3.37
CA PRO A 127 -20.33 -1.96 -3.58
C PRO A 127 -19.64 -1.08 -2.54
N ASP A 128 -19.45 -1.60 -1.32
CA ASP A 128 -18.79 -0.92 -0.19
C ASP A 128 -17.33 -0.53 -0.53
N VAL A 129 -16.72 -1.10 -1.58
CA VAL A 129 -15.39 -0.69 -2.06
C VAL A 129 -15.34 0.80 -2.38
N LEU A 130 -16.45 1.38 -2.90
CA LEU A 130 -16.52 2.81 -3.25
C LEU A 130 -16.40 3.73 -2.02
N ASP A 131 -16.77 3.24 -0.84
CA ASP A 131 -16.58 3.99 0.42
C ASP A 131 -15.14 3.91 0.93
N LYS A 132 -14.35 2.97 0.40
CA LYS A 132 -12.97 2.71 0.84
C LYS A 132 -11.91 3.25 -0.11
N ILE A 133 -12.27 3.55 -1.36
CA ILE A 133 -11.38 4.17 -2.36
C ILE A 133 -11.78 5.61 -2.63
N ARG A 134 -10.79 6.46 -2.90
CA ARG A 134 -10.94 7.84 -3.37
C ARG A 134 -9.90 8.18 -4.43
N TRP A 135 -8.69 7.62 -4.30
CA TRP A 135 -7.58 7.94 -5.20
C TRP A 135 -6.86 6.71 -5.70
N ILE A 136 -6.45 6.74 -6.97
CA ILE A 136 -5.54 5.77 -7.55
C ILE A 136 -4.29 6.53 -7.99
N LEU A 137 -3.14 6.14 -7.49
CA LEU A 137 -1.87 6.77 -7.83
C LEU A 137 -1.12 5.87 -8.81
N VAL A 138 -0.53 6.42 -9.86
CA VAL A 138 0.39 5.69 -10.74
C VAL A 138 1.76 6.31 -10.61
N ASP A 139 2.72 5.51 -10.14
CA ASP A 139 4.08 5.97 -9.92
C ASP A 139 4.97 5.80 -11.16
N ASN A 140 6.01 6.62 -11.23
CA ASN A 140 7.06 6.53 -12.24
C ASN A 140 8.29 5.72 -11.75
N VAL A 141 8.33 5.30 -10.49
CA VAL A 141 9.42 4.51 -9.91
C VAL A 141 8.96 3.12 -9.52
N GLN A 142 9.68 2.11 -10.01
CA GLN A 142 9.52 0.71 -9.60
C GLN A 142 10.45 0.43 -8.40
N PRO A 143 9.92 0.21 -7.19
CA PRO A 143 10.74 -0.19 -6.06
C PRO A 143 11.28 -1.62 -6.26
N PRO A 144 12.42 -1.95 -5.62
CA PRO A 144 12.90 -3.32 -5.56
C PRO A 144 11.92 -4.19 -4.77
N SER A 145 11.89 -5.48 -5.09
CA SER A 145 11.17 -6.50 -4.32
C SER A 145 11.62 -6.53 -2.86
N LEU A 146 10.65 -6.68 -1.95
CA LEU A 146 10.91 -6.94 -0.53
C LEU A 146 11.66 -8.26 -0.27
N LEU A 147 11.68 -9.14 -1.27
CA LEU A 147 12.30 -10.47 -1.23
C LEU A 147 13.61 -10.54 -2.00
N ALA A 148 14.12 -9.39 -2.46
CA ALA A 148 15.30 -9.31 -3.32
C ALA A 148 15.16 -10.04 -4.67
N ASP A 149 13.94 -10.44 -5.02
CA ASP A 149 13.63 -11.24 -6.20
C ASP A 149 12.59 -10.48 -7.05
N ASN A 150 13.11 -9.59 -7.89
CA ASN A 150 12.29 -8.77 -8.79
C ASN A 150 11.62 -9.59 -9.90
N GLU A 151 12.09 -10.81 -10.16
CA GLU A 151 11.53 -11.67 -11.20
C GLU A 151 10.25 -12.35 -10.69
N HIS A 152 10.34 -12.99 -9.51
CA HIS A 152 9.25 -13.79 -8.94
C HIS A 152 8.32 -12.99 -8.03
N TYR A 153 8.81 -11.94 -7.36
CA TYR A 153 8.05 -11.17 -6.37
C TYR A 153 8.14 -9.66 -6.59
N PRO A 154 7.76 -9.16 -7.78
CA PRO A 154 7.70 -7.72 -8.02
C PRO A 154 6.63 -7.06 -7.16
N ILE A 155 6.89 -5.82 -6.72
CA ILE A 155 5.87 -4.97 -6.13
C ILE A 155 5.08 -4.33 -7.28
N ASN A 156 3.87 -4.84 -7.54
CA ASN A 156 3.01 -4.31 -8.61
C ASN A 156 2.13 -3.17 -8.13
N GLY A 157 1.69 -3.22 -6.87
CA GLY A 157 0.89 -2.18 -6.25
C GLY A 157 1.08 -2.15 -4.74
N ILE A 158 0.53 -1.11 -4.12
CA ILE A 158 0.45 -0.95 -2.66
C ILE A 158 -0.87 -0.27 -2.30
N ALA A 159 -1.71 -0.93 -1.51
CA ALA A 159 -2.87 -0.32 -0.87
C ALA A 159 -2.46 0.59 0.29
N MET A 160 -3.09 1.77 0.37
CA MET A 160 -2.88 2.79 1.40
C MET A 160 -4.23 3.11 2.04
N ARG A 161 -4.67 2.27 2.97
CA ARG A 161 -6.03 2.27 3.54
C ARG A 161 -6.35 3.59 4.24
N GLU A 162 -5.37 4.13 4.96
CA GLU A 162 -5.45 5.37 5.72
C GLU A 162 -5.77 6.56 4.81
N TYR A 163 -5.30 6.49 3.55
CA TYR A 163 -5.56 7.50 2.54
C TYR A 163 -6.74 7.14 1.65
N ARG A 164 -7.44 6.02 1.84
CA ARG A 164 -8.45 5.54 0.88
C ARG A 164 -7.89 5.52 -0.55
N ALA A 165 -6.69 5.00 -0.70
CA ALA A 165 -5.98 5.01 -1.96
C ALA A 165 -5.28 3.68 -2.20
N PHE A 166 -4.92 3.43 -3.45
CA PHE A 166 -3.84 2.50 -3.73
C PHE A 166 -2.94 3.07 -4.83
N ARG A 167 -1.73 2.54 -4.90
CA ARG A 167 -0.69 2.97 -5.82
C ARG A 167 -0.32 1.83 -6.75
N PHE A 168 -0.38 2.05 -8.05
CA PHE A 168 0.29 1.23 -9.05
C PHE A 168 1.78 1.58 -9.11
N MET A 169 2.61 0.55 -9.16
CA MET A 169 3.99 0.64 -9.61
C MET A 169 4.05 0.47 -11.14
N PRO A 170 5.13 0.92 -11.81
CA PRO A 170 5.25 0.80 -13.27
C PRO A 170 4.94 -0.60 -13.83
N ARG A 171 5.35 -1.68 -13.15
CA ARG A 171 5.04 -3.05 -13.59
C ARG A 171 3.58 -3.43 -13.37
N GLY A 172 2.93 -2.91 -12.33
CA GLY A 172 1.49 -3.10 -12.11
C GLY A 172 0.62 -2.51 -13.23
N MET A 173 1.14 -1.54 -13.97
CA MET A 173 0.47 -1.00 -15.16
C MET A 173 0.61 -1.88 -16.40
N GLU A 174 1.42 -2.95 -16.38
CA GLU A 174 1.62 -3.78 -17.57
C GLU A 174 0.44 -4.73 -17.81
N THR A 175 0.15 -5.03 -19.07
CA THR A 175 -0.93 -5.95 -19.46
C THR A 175 -0.44 -7.38 -19.70
N ILE A 176 0.75 -7.71 -19.22
CA ILE A 176 1.26 -9.10 -19.19
C ILE A 176 0.34 -9.99 -18.32
N PRO A 177 0.41 -11.33 -18.41
CA PRO A 177 -0.42 -12.18 -17.56
C PRO A 177 -0.18 -11.95 -16.06
N HIS A 178 -1.26 -11.91 -15.27
CA HIS A 178 -1.19 -11.96 -13.81
C HIS A 178 -0.91 -13.40 -13.34
N ARG A 179 -0.50 -13.56 -12.07
CA ARG A 179 -0.36 -14.87 -11.40
C ARG A 179 -1.67 -15.67 -11.33
N ILE A 180 -2.80 -14.97 -11.38
CA ILE A 180 -4.11 -15.52 -11.72
C ILE A 180 -4.30 -15.34 -13.22
N THR A 181 -4.04 -16.40 -13.98
CA THR A 181 -3.73 -16.39 -15.42
C THR A 181 -4.80 -15.79 -16.35
N LEU A 182 -6.08 -15.82 -15.96
CA LEU A 182 -7.18 -15.22 -16.73
C LEU A 182 -7.31 -13.70 -16.53
N ALA A 183 -6.52 -13.10 -15.63
CA ALA A 183 -6.41 -11.66 -15.49
C ALA A 183 -5.12 -11.14 -16.15
N SER A 184 -5.16 -9.93 -16.72
CA SER A 184 -3.95 -9.17 -16.98
C SER A 184 -3.32 -8.69 -15.66
N ASN A 185 -2.02 -8.39 -15.65
CA ASN A 185 -1.30 -7.93 -14.46
C ASN A 185 -1.90 -6.62 -13.96
N PHE A 186 -2.28 -5.72 -14.85
CA PHE A 186 -3.08 -4.53 -14.53
C PHE A 186 -4.41 -4.87 -13.83
N GLU A 187 -5.28 -5.67 -14.45
CA GLU A 187 -6.58 -6.04 -13.86
C GLU A 187 -6.43 -6.77 -12.51
N GLY A 188 -5.52 -7.74 -12.45
CA GLY A 188 -5.25 -8.53 -11.26
C GLY A 188 -4.69 -7.69 -10.12
N THR A 189 -3.71 -6.83 -10.39
CA THR A 189 -3.17 -5.89 -9.40
C THR A 189 -4.26 -4.92 -8.94
N PHE A 190 -5.09 -4.39 -9.85
CA PHE A 190 -6.18 -3.48 -9.49
C PHE A 190 -7.14 -4.13 -8.47
N ILE A 191 -7.67 -5.31 -8.78
CA ILE A 191 -8.59 -6.01 -7.87
C ILE A 191 -7.89 -6.39 -6.57
N HIS A 192 -6.63 -6.82 -6.64
CA HIS A 192 -5.84 -7.19 -5.48
C HIS A 192 -5.68 -6.01 -4.51
N GLU A 193 -5.25 -4.84 -4.99
CA GLU A 193 -5.09 -3.66 -4.15
C GLU A 193 -6.43 -3.13 -3.60
N LEU A 194 -7.49 -3.19 -4.41
CA LEU A 194 -8.85 -2.89 -3.91
C LEU A 194 -9.30 -3.90 -2.85
N GLY A 195 -8.89 -5.16 -2.98
CA GLY A 195 -9.12 -6.22 -2.02
C GLY A 195 -8.60 -5.85 -0.64
N HIS A 196 -7.37 -5.32 -0.55
CA HIS A 196 -6.83 -4.84 0.73
C HIS A 196 -7.69 -3.75 1.38
N LEU A 197 -8.37 -2.90 0.59
CA LEU A 197 -9.23 -1.85 1.15
C LEU A 197 -10.53 -2.38 1.77
N ILE A 198 -10.96 -3.58 1.36
CA ILE A 198 -12.19 -4.22 1.85
C ILE A 198 -11.94 -5.51 2.64
N GLN A 199 -10.70 -5.96 2.78
CA GLN A 199 -10.37 -7.29 3.34
C GLN A 199 -10.91 -7.53 4.74
N ALA A 200 -11.08 -6.45 5.53
CA ALA A 200 -11.58 -6.52 6.90
C ALA A 200 -12.99 -7.14 6.97
N GLN A 201 -13.72 -7.17 5.86
CA GLN A 201 -15.01 -7.86 5.74
C GLN A 201 -14.87 -9.39 5.86
N PHE A 202 -13.73 -9.94 5.46
CA PHE A 202 -13.50 -11.38 5.41
C PHE A 202 -12.56 -11.87 6.51
N GLU A 203 -11.74 -10.97 7.06
CA GLU A 203 -10.56 -11.31 7.84
C GLU A 203 -10.85 -12.20 9.06
N ASP A 204 -11.90 -11.91 9.83
CA ASP A 204 -12.25 -12.70 11.03
C ASP A 204 -12.65 -14.14 10.66
N GLU A 205 -13.56 -14.31 9.68
CA GLU A 205 -13.96 -15.63 9.17
C GLU A 205 -12.77 -16.38 8.56
N TRP A 206 -11.89 -15.66 7.86
CA TRP A 206 -10.68 -16.21 7.25
C TRP A 206 -9.69 -16.72 8.30
N ARG A 207 -9.46 -15.94 9.37
CA ARG A 207 -8.60 -16.32 10.50
C ARG A 207 -9.16 -17.55 11.22
N GLU A 208 -10.47 -17.57 11.48
CA GLU A 208 -11.14 -18.69 12.15
C GLU A 208 -11.05 -19.99 11.32
N LYS A 209 -11.32 -19.91 10.02
CA LYS A 209 -11.39 -21.08 9.12
C LYS A 209 -10.04 -21.66 8.75
N PHE A 210 -9.12 -20.82 8.26
CA PHE A 210 -7.90 -21.33 7.61
C PHE A 210 -6.72 -21.45 8.56
N GLN A 211 -6.77 -20.71 9.68
CA GLN A 211 -5.76 -20.66 10.72
C GLN A 211 -4.36 -20.30 10.21
N TRP A 212 -3.87 -19.16 10.67
CA TRP A 212 -2.53 -18.68 10.36
C TRP A 212 -1.70 -18.71 11.65
N ALA A 213 -0.47 -19.20 11.54
CA ALA A 213 0.46 -19.26 12.66
C ALA A 213 1.56 -18.22 12.48
N TYR A 214 2.08 -17.72 13.59
CA TYR A 214 3.24 -16.86 13.59
C TYR A 214 4.52 -17.67 13.72
N CYS A 215 5.55 -17.29 12.95
CA CYS A 215 6.86 -17.94 13.00
C CYS A 215 7.50 -17.85 14.39
N PHE A 216 7.29 -16.74 15.11
CA PHE A 216 7.84 -16.55 16.46
C PHE A 216 7.21 -17.45 17.53
N ASP A 217 6.00 -17.96 17.30
CA ASP A 217 5.36 -18.92 18.20
C ASP A 217 5.82 -20.37 17.94
N ASN A 218 6.57 -20.60 16.85
CA ASN A 218 6.97 -21.92 16.37
C ASN A 218 8.48 -21.95 16.08
N GLU A 219 9.29 -21.47 17.03
CA GLU A 219 10.75 -21.34 16.91
C GLU A 219 11.46 -22.68 16.71
N GLU A 220 10.83 -23.82 16.95
CA GLU A 220 11.36 -25.15 16.62
C GLU A 220 11.43 -25.40 15.12
N GLU A 221 10.48 -24.84 14.36
CA GLU A 221 10.39 -24.99 12.89
C GLU A 221 10.95 -23.77 12.16
N TRP A 222 10.83 -22.57 12.74
CA TRP A 222 11.22 -21.32 12.10
C TRP A 222 12.41 -20.67 12.78
N GLU A 223 13.27 -20.02 11.98
CA GLU A 223 14.39 -19.22 12.50
C GLU A 223 14.59 -17.95 11.70
N ILE A 224 15.14 -16.92 12.36
CA ILE A 224 15.54 -15.69 11.68
C ILE A 224 16.93 -15.88 11.06
N ARG A 225 17.03 -15.66 9.76
CA ARG A 225 18.30 -15.63 9.00
C ARG A 225 18.37 -14.37 8.14
N LYS A 226 19.58 -14.00 7.69
CA LYS A 226 19.76 -12.93 6.70
C LYS A 226 19.34 -13.42 5.31
N ALA A 227 18.39 -12.73 4.70
CA ALA A 227 18.02 -12.90 3.30
C ALA A 227 19.09 -12.31 2.35
N PRO A 228 19.03 -12.57 1.01
CA PRO A 228 20.02 -12.05 0.06
C PRO A 228 20.15 -10.53 0.02
N ASN A 229 19.12 -9.77 0.36
CA ASN A 229 19.17 -8.31 0.51
C ASN A 229 19.80 -7.84 1.84
N GLY A 230 20.24 -8.76 2.71
CA GLY A 230 20.86 -8.46 4.00
C GLY A 230 19.87 -8.27 5.15
N GLU A 231 18.56 -8.29 4.89
CA GLU A 231 17.52 -8.10 5.90
C GLU A 231 17.24 -9.40 6.66
N ASN A 232 16.87 -9.27 7.93
CA ASN A 232 16.45 -10.40 8.76
C ASN A 232 15.04 -10.85 8.35
N ARG A 233 14.89 -12.14 8.04
CA ARG A 233 13.63 -12.77 7.62
C ARG A 233 13.47 -14.14 8.29
N TRP A 234 12.23 -14.60 8.40
CA TRP A 234 11.93 -15.94 8.91
C TRP A 234 12.08 -16.97 7.81
N PHE A 235 12.75 -18.08 8.15
CA PHE A 235 12.91 -19.22 7.27
C PHE A 235 12.59 -20.51 7.99
N ASN A 236 11.85 -21.39 7.33
CA ASN A 236 11.63 -22.75 7.78
C ASN A 236 12.96 -23.52 7.80
N LYS A 237 13.28 -24.16 8.91
CA LYS A 237 14.56 -24.88 9.12
C LYS A 237 14.70 -26.12 8.25
N ILE A 238 13.58 -26.72 7.85
CA ILE A 238 13.55 -27.97 7.08
C ILE A 238 13.44 -27.68 5.59
N THR A 239 12.45 -26.88 5.20
CA THR A 239 12.15 -26.64 3.77
C THR A 239 12.95 -25.49 3.17
N GLY A 240 13.48 -24.59 4.02
CA GLY A 240 14.10 -23.35 3.57
C GLY A 240 13.10 -22.30 3.05
N GLU A 241 11.80 -22.55 3.16
CA GLU A 241 10.76 -21.59 2.78
C GLU A 241 10.89 -20.30 3.60
N MET A 242 10.76 -19.15 2.94
CA MET A 242 10.85 -17.85 3.57
C MET A 242 9.45 -17.30 3.85
N SER A 243 9.22 -16.85 5.09
CA SER A 243 8.02 -16.08 5.46
C SER A 243 8.44 -14.64 5.76
N PRO A 244 8.24 -13.70 4.81
CA PRO A 244 8.72 -12.33 4.98
C PRO A 244 7.96 -11.54 6.04
N GLN A 245 6.70 -11.91 6.29
CA GLN A 245 5.78 -11.21 7.20
C GLN A 245 5.65 -11.94 8.55
N GLY A 246 6.45 -12.98 8.78
CA GLY A 246 6.45 -13.75 10.02
C GLY A 246 5.17 -14.55 10.27
N GLN A 247 4.38 -14.80 9.22
CA GLN A 247 3.17 -15.62 9.24
C GLN A 247 3.27 -16.74 8.21
N TYR A 248 2.63 -17.88 8.48
CA TYR A 248 2.50 -18.96 7.51
C TYR A 248 1.13 -19.65 7.61
N PRO A 249 0.59 -20.14 6.48
CA PRO A 249 -0.71 -20.81 6.48
C PRO A 249 -0.57 -22.25 6.97
N LEU A 250 -1.49 -22.71 7.82
CA LEU A 250 -1.56 -24.13 8.21
C LEU A 250 -2.16 -25.01 7.10
N GLN A 251 -2.82 -24.40 6.12
CA GLN A 251 -3.44 -25.05 4.95
C GLN A 251 -2.88 -24.46 3.64
N PRO A 252 -1.57 -24.65 3.35
CA PRO A 252 -0.89 -23.99 2.23
C PRO A 252 -1.38 -24.45 0.86
N ASP A 253 -1.99 -25.63 0.76
CA ASP A 253 -2.59 -26.20 -0.46
C ASP A 253 -3.88 -25.48 -0.88
N GLN A 254 -4.53 -24.78 0.04
CA GLN A 254 -5.68 -23.94 -0.25
C GLN A 254 -5.31 -22.51 -0.71
N CYS A 255 -4.03 -22.14 -0.71
CA CYS A 255 -3.59 -20.83 -1.24
C CYS A 255 -3.59 -20.86 -2.77
N ILE A 256 -4.29 -19.91 -3.40
CA ILE A 256 -4.51 -19.94 -4.86
C ILE A 256 -3.25 -19.63 -5.68
N THR A 257 -2.28 -18.95 -5.06
CA THR A 257 -0.94 -18.68 -5.60
C THR A 257 0.15 -18.91 -4.54
N THR A 258 1.42 -18.92 -4.94
CA THR A 258 2.55 -18.85 -4.00
C THR A 258 2.61 -17.53 -3.26
N TYR A 259 2.17 -16.43 -3.89
CA TYR A 259 2.15 -15.10 -3.29
C TYR A 259 1.16 -15.02 -2.12
N ALA A 260 -0.01 -15.64 -2.28
CA ALA A 260 -1.03 -15.79 -1.25
C ALA A 260 -0.52 -16.48 0.04
N LYS A 261 0.61 -17.19 0.02
CA LYS A 261 1.17 -17.83 1.22
C LYS A 261 1.91 -16.87 2.14
N GLN A 262 2.16 -15.63 1.72
CA GLN A 262 3.00 -14.69 2.47
C GLN A 262 2.35 -14.22 3.77
N ASN A 263 1.04 -13.96 3.75
CA ASN A 263 0.23 -13.59 4.90
C ASN A 263 -1.26 -13.75 4.54
N ILE A 264 -2.12 -13.61 5.55
CA ILE A 264 -3.57 -13.74 5.38
C ILE A 264 -4.16 -12.67 4.47
N GLU A 265 -3.59 -11.46 4.48
CA GLU A 265 -4.06 -10.33 3.68
C GLU A 265 -3.88 -10.58 2.18
N GLU A 266 -2.72 -11.10 1.77
CA GLU A 266 -2.41 -11.48 0.39
C GLU A 266 -3.28 -12.65 -0.08
N ASP A 267 -3.56 -13.60 0.82
CA ASP A 267 -4.42 -14.74 0.52
C ASP A 267 -5.86 -14.31 0.22
N ILE A 268 -6.41 -13.39 1.03
CA ILE A 268 -7.73 -12.79 0.78
C ILE A 268 -7.72 -12.08 -0.58
N CYS A 269 -6.71 -11.26 -0.85
CA CYS A 269 -6.67 -10.43 -2.05
C CYS A 269 -6.50 -11.25 -3.33
N ASP A 270 -5.61 -12.25 -3.34
CA ASP A 270 -5.48 -13.16 -4.48
C ASP A 270 -6.70 -14.06 -4.67
N SER A 271 -7.32 -14.49 -3.58
CA SER A 271 -8.58 -15.24 -3.63
C SER A 271 -9.71 -14.38 -4.21
N LEU A 272 -9.76 -13.08 -3.90
CA LEU A 272 -10.71 -12.15 -4.52
C LEU A 272 -10.47 -12.00 -6.03
N VAL A 273 -9.22 -11.86 -6.48
CA VAL A 273 -8.90 -11.84 -7.92
C VAL A 273 -9.37 -13.13 -8.59
N ALA A 274 -9.11 -14.29 -7.97
CA ALA A 274 -9.55 -15.58 -8.48
C ALA A 274 -11.07 -15.72 -8.46
N TYR A 275 -11.77 -15.20 -7.46
CA TYR A 275 -13.23 -15.22 -7.38
C TYR A 275 -13.88 -14.45 -8.54
N ILE A 276 -13.27 -13.34 -8.97
CA ILE A 276 -13.75 -12.55 -10.11
C ILE A 276 -13.40 -13.21 -11.45
N TYR A 277 -12.14 -13.61 -11.66
CA TYR A 277 -11.65 -14.03 -12.98
C TYR A 277 -11.54 -15.55 -13.18
N GLU A 278 -11.33 -16.34 -12.13
CA GLU A 278 -11.16 -17.79 -12.17
C GLU A 278 -12.04 -18.53 -11.12
N PRO A 279 -13.35 -18.24 -10.99
CA PRO A 279 -14.17 -18.73 -9.87
C PRO A 279 -14.21 -20.26 -9.77
N GLU A 280 -14.20 -20.96 -10.91
CA GLU A 280 -14.17 -22.43 -10.95
C GLU A 280 -12.87 -23.01 -10.39
N ARG A 281 -11.74 -22.34 -10.63
CA ARG A 281 -10.46 -22.74 -10.05
C ARG A 281 -10.46 -22.52 -8.55
N LEU A 282 -10.96 -21.37 -8.08
CA LEU A 282 -11.07 -21.11 -6.65
C LEU A 282 -11.97 -22.13 -5.97
N ARG A 283 -13.15 -22.44 -6.55
CA ARG A 283 -14.07 -23.46 -6.01
C ARG A 283 -13.43 -24.85 -5.95
N LYS A 284 -12.56 -25.18 -6.92
CA LYS A 284 -11.86 -26.47 -6.95
C LYS A 284 -10.72 -26.56 -5.93
N VAL A 285 -9.91 -25.50 -5.80
CA VAL A 285 -8.69 -25.48 -4.98
C VAL A 285 -9.00 -25.15 -3.51
N ALA A 286 -9.89 -24.18 -3.29
CA ALA A 286 -10.26 -23.69 -1.97
C ALA A 286 -11.78 -23.40 -1.90
N PRO A 287 -12.62 -24.45 -1.89
CA PRO A 287 -14.08 -24.31 -1.89
C PRO A 287 -14.61 -23.49 -0.71
N GLU A 288 -13.98 -23.55 0.45
CA GLU A 288 -14.39 -22.76 1.61
C GLU A 288 -14.10 -21.26 1.45
N LYS A 289 -12.96 -20.89 0.84
CA LYS A 289 -12.66 -19.48 0.50
C LYS A 289 -13.66 -18.94 -0.51
N TYR A 290 -14.00 -19.76 -1.51
CA TYR A 290 -15.07 -19.43 -2.46
C TYR A 290 -16.39 -19.16 -1.73
N ALA A 291 -16.78 -20.03 -0.79
CA ALA A 291 -18.02 -19.89 -0.04
C ALA A 291 -18.07 -18.63 0.85
N ILE A 292 -16.95 -18.24 1.45
CA ILE A 292 -16.85 -16.98 2.21
C ILE A 292 -17.02 -15.78 1.26
N LEU A 293 -16.30 -15.75 0.13
CA LEU A 293 -16.45 -14.64 -0.81
C LEU A 293 -17.87 -14.58 -1.41
N GLU A 294 -18.49 -15.73 -1.66
CA GLU A 294 -19.87 -15.83 -2.15
C GLU A 294 -20.91 -15.39 -1.10
N SER A 295 -20.71 -15.67 0.19
CA SER A 295 -21.64 -15.24 1.25
C SER A 295 -21.65 -13.73 1.45
N HIS A 296 -20.54 -13.06 1.16
CA HIS A 296 -20.39 -11.60 1.19
C HIS A 296 -20.68 -10.92 -0.15
N ASP A 297 -20.82 -11.69 -1.24
CA ASP A 297 -21.14 -11.18 -2.57
C ASP A 297 -22.59 -10.65 -2.60
N ARG A 298 -22.74 -9.33 -2.64
CA ARG A 298 -24.04 -8.64 -2.67
C ARG A 298 -24.60 -8.47 -4.08
N LYS A 299 -24.16 -9.30 -5.03
CA LYS A 299 -24.43 -9.25 -6.47
C LYS A 299 -25.66 -8.43 -6.83
N GLN A 300 -25.41 -7.20 -7.26
CA GLN A 300 -26.44 -6.27 -7.69
C GLN A 300 -27.03 -6.74 -9.02
N LYS A 301 -28.34 -6.52 -9.17
CA LYS A 301 -29.06 -6.84 -10.42
C LYS A 301 -28.65 -5.92 -11.56
N GLU A 302 -28.34 -4.67 -11.23
CA GLU A 302 -27.96 -3.64 -12.17
C GLU A 302 -26.43 -3.49 -12.18
N ARG A 303 -25.87 -3.29 -13.37
CA ARG A 303 -24.44 -2.97 -13.48
C ARG A 303 -24.22 -1.53 -13.01
N PRO A 304 -23.10 -1.24 -12.33
CA PRO A 304 -22.79 0.11 -11.92
C PRO A 304 -22.66 1.01 -13.16
N GLU A 305 -23.22 2.22 -13.05
CA GLU A 305 -23.04 3.26 -14.06
C GLU A 305 -21.65 3.86 -13.90
N ILE A 306 -20.83 3.81 -14.96
CA ILE A 306 -19.46 4.30 -14.94
C ILE A 306 -19.24 5.25 -16.10
N SER A 307 -18.80 6.47 -15.77
CA SER A 307 -18.27 7.43 -16.74
C SER A 307 -16.82 7.77 -16.41
N VAL A 308 -16.01 8.00 -17.44
CA VAL A 308 -14.60 8.37 -17.28
C VAL A 308 -14.33 9.67 -18.02
N GLN A 309 -13.68 10.61 -17.34
CA GLN A 309 -13.23 11.87 -17.91
C GLN A 309 -11.72 12.00 -17.76
N ARG A 310 -11.01 12.38 -18.83
CA ARG A 310 -9.63 12.85 -18.74
C ARG A 310 -9.65 14.35 -18.42
N VAL A 311 -8.93 14.76 -17.39
CA VAL A 311 -8.85 16.17 -16.99
C VAL A 311 -7.90 16.91 -17.94
N ALA A 312 -8.26 18.11 -18.38
CA ALA A 312 -7.41 18.88 -19.28
C ALA A 312 -6.08 19.24 -18.59
N LYS A 313 -4.97 19.27 -19.34
CA LYS A 313 -3.64 19.55 -18.75
C LYS A 313 -3.58 20.85 -17.94
N THR A 314 -4.34 21.86 -18.34
CA THR A 314 -4.43 23.16 -17.65
C THR A 314 -5.25 23.13 -16.37
N GLU A 315 -6.00 22.05 -16.15
CA GLU A 315 -6.91 21.85 -15.02
C GLU A 315 -6.41 20.77 -14.05
N ILE A 316 -5.27 20.11 -14.37
CA ILE A 316 -4.64 19.13 -13.47
C ILE A 316 -4.26 19.81 -12.16
N SER A 317 -4.70 19.22 -11.05
CA SER A 317 -4.46 19.76 -9.71
C SER A 317 -4.37 18.65 -8.68
N LEU A 318 -3.55 18.85 -7.65
CA LEU A 318 -3.58 18.02 -6.45
C LEU A 318 -4.74 18.44 -5.54
N PRO A 319 -5.15 17.58 -4.58
CA PRO A 319 -6.10 17.98 -3.56
C PRO A 319 -5.66 19.24 -2.80
N GLU A 320 -6.62 20.10 -2.46
CA GLU A 320 -6.35 21.34 -1.70
C GLU A 320 -5.83 21.01 -0.29
N VAL A 321 -4.70 21.62 0.08
CA VAL A 321 -4.19 21.61 1.46
C VAL A 321 -4.67 22.87 2.16
N LYS A 322 -5.53 22.72 3.17
CA LYS A 322 -6.04 23.85 3.95
C LYS A 322 -5.02 24.27 5.01
N PRO A 323 -4.95 25.57 5.35
CA PRO A 323 -4.15 26.01 6.48
C PRO A 323 -4.58 25.36 7.80
N GLU A 324 -3.62 24.92 8.60
CA GLU A 324 -3.87 24.24 9.88
C GLU A 324 -2.86 24.67 10.96
N ILE A 325 -3.33 24.73 12.21
CA ILE A 325 -2.47 24.86 13.40
C ILE A 325 -2.31 23.47 14.01
N VAL A 326 -1.14 22.87 13.79
CA VAL A 326 -0.74 21.57 14.32
C VAL A 326 -0.24 21.74 15.74
N ARG A 327 -1.04 21.27 16.71
CA ARG A 327 -0.73 21.40 18.14
C ARG A 327 0.04 20.19 18.62
N TYR A 328 1.20 20.43 19.25
CA TYR A 328 2.02 19.36 19.81
C TYR A 328 2.39 19.63 21.26
N TYR A 329 2.58 18.56 22.02
CA TYR A 329 3.05 18.59 23.41
C TYR A 329 4.37 17.85 23.50
N ILE A 330 5.27 18.35 24.35
CA ILE A 330 6.54 17.68 24.66
C ILE A 330 6.44 17.12 26.07
N GLU A 331 6.49 15.80 26.17
CA GLU A 331 6.66 15.08 27.43
C GLU A 331 8.11 15.27 27.90
N GLU A 332 8.27 15.96 29.02
CA GLU A 332 9.57 16.16 29.67
C GLU A 332 9.91 14.94 30.57
N PRO A 333 11.20 14.72 30.91
CA PRO A 333 11.65 13.57 31.70
C PRO A 333 11.02 13.45 33.11
#